data_AF-A0A8D2IIP6-F1
#
_entry.id   AF-A0A8D2IIP6-F1
#
_cell.length_a   1.000
_cell.length_b   1.000
_cell.length_c   1.000
_cell.angle_alpha   90.00
_cell.angle_beta   90.00
_cell.angle_gamma   90.00
#
_symmetry.space_group_name_H-M   'P 1'
#
loop_
_entity.id
_entity.type
_entity.pdbx_description
1 polymer ?
#
loop_
_entity_poly.entity_id
_entity_poly.type
_entity_poly.pdbx_seq_one_letter_code
_entity_poly.pdbx_strand_id
1 'polypeptide(L)'
;LWGLTQEIKAWRKDHPFGFVAVPTKNPDGTMNLMNWECAIPGKKGPPWEGGLFKLPLLFKDDYASSPPKCKFEPPLFHPNVCPSEQGNIHICVCTYTCVY
;
A
#
# COMPACT_ATOMS: atom_id res chain seq x y z
N LEU A 1 10.00 13.95 -4.60
CA LEU A 1 9.11 13.43 -5.68
C LEU A 1 9.81 12.57 -6.72
N TRP A 2 11.04 12.87 -7.17
CA TRP A 2 11.74 12.04 -8.18
C TRP A 2 11.78 10.54 -7.85
N GLY A 3 12.04 10.19 -6.58
CA GLY A 3 12.02 8.80 -6.12
C GLY A 3 10.67 8.11 -6.37
N LEU A 4 9.56 8.74 -6.00
CA LEU A 4 8.21 8.20 -6.22
C LEU A 4 7.88 8.02 -7.70
N THR A 5 8.36 8.93 -8.56
CA THR A 5 8.23 8.77 -10.01
C THR A 5 8.98 7.53 -10.52
N GLN A 6 10.13 7.19 -9.94
CA GLN A 6 10.86 5.96 -10.27
C GLN A 6 10.13 4.71 -9.77
N GLU A 7 9.59 4.75 -8.55
CA GLU A 7 8.79 3.65 -7.99
C GLU A 7 7.58 3.32 -8.88
N ILE A 8 6.86 4.34 -9.36
CA ILE A 8 5.72 4.12 -10.28
C ILE A 8 6.17 3.50 -11.60
N LYS A 9 7.31 3.94 -12.14
CA LYS A 9 7.86 3.38 -13.38
C LYS A 9 8.27 1.92 -13.19
N ALA A 10 8.92 1.60 -12.07
CA ALA A 10 9.29 0.25 -11.71
C ALA A 10 8.04 -0.64 -11.54
N TRP A 11 7.06 -0.18 -10.75
CA TRP A 11 5.80 -0.90 -10.54
C TRP A 11 5.04 -1.15 -11.84
N ARG A 12 4.94 -0.15 -12.74
CA ARG A 12 4.28 -0.32 -14.04
C ARG A 12 5.02 -1.29 -14.95
N LYS A 13 6.34 -1.38 -14.82
CA LYS A 13 7.16 -2.32 -15.59
C LYS A 13 6.93 -3.75 -15.11
N ASP A 14 6.92 -3.95 -13.80
CA ASP A 14 6.76 -5.25 -13.18
C ASP A 14 6.19 -5.13 -11.77
N HIS A 15 5.15 -5.90 -11.49
CA HIS A 15 4.58 -6.06 -10.14
C HIS A 15 3.88 -7.42 -10.03
N PRO A 16 3.78 -7.99 -8.81
CA PRO A 16 3.13 -9.28 -8.63
C PRO A 16 1.67 -9.26 -9.09
N PHE A 17 1.24 -10.34 -9.75
CA PHE A 17 -0.12 -10.46 -10.27
C PHE A 17 -1.18 -10.25 -9.18
N GLY A 18 -2.18 -9.43 -9.47
CA GLY A 18 -3.31 -9.13 -8.59
C GLY A 18 -3.04 -8.03 -7.54
N PHE A 19 -1.79 -7.60 -7.37
CA PHE A 19 -1.48 -6.44 -6.53
C PHE A 19 -1.79 -5.14 -7.28
N VAL A 20 -2.29 -4.15 -6.55
CA VAL A 20 -2.62 -2.82 -7.07
C VAL A 20 -1.87 -1.78 -6.26
N ALA A 21 -1.26 -0.81 -6.94
CA ALA A 21 -0.69 0.39 -6.33
C ALA A 21 -0.74 1.53 -7.36
N VAL A 22 -1.60 2.52 -7.13
CA VAL A 22 -1.82 3.63 -8.07
C VAL A 22 -1.86 4.97 -7.34
N PRO A 23 -1.15 6.01 -7.82
CA PRO A 23 -1.30 7.36 -7.29
C PRO A 23 -2.74 7.87 -7.48
N THR A 24 -3.25 8.55 -6.46
CA THR A 24 -4.57 9.18 -6.49
C THR A 24 -4.57 10.40 -7.41
N LYS A 25 -5.76 10.91 -7.72
CA LYS A 25 -5.94 12.17 -8.44
C LYS A 25 -6.43 13.26 -7.49
N ASN A 26 -5.87 14.45 -7.63
CA ASN A 26 -6.37 15.66 -7.00
C ASN A 26 -7.71 16.07 -7.66
N PRO A 27 -8.52 16.92 -6.99
CA PRO A 27 -9.78 17.42 -7.54
C PRO A 27 -9.63 18.16 -8.88
N ASP A 28 -8.47 18.75 -9.15
CA ASP A 28 -8.13 19.41 -10.41
C ASP A 28 -7.74 18.44 -11.54
N GLY A 29 -7.75 17.13 -11.28
CA GLY A 29 -7.38 16.08 -12.22
C GLY A 29 -5.88 15.77 -12.29
N THR A 30 -5.03 16.51 -11.58
CA THR A 30 -3.59 16.24 -11.49
C THR A 30 -3.31 14.99 -10.64
N MET A 31 -2.18 14.32 -10.86
CA MET A 31 -1.79 13.15 -10.06
C MET A 31 -1.17 13.58 -8.73
N ASN A 32 -1.66 13.00 -7.62
CA ASN A 32 -1.05 13.14 -6.31
C ASN A 32 -0.10 11.97 -6.06
N LEU A 33 1.20 12.23 -6.20
CA LEU A 33 2.23 11.22 -6.00
C LEU A 33 2.44 10.84 -4.52
N MET A 34 1.90 11.60 -3.56
CA MET A 34 2.06 11.33 -2.13
C MET A 34 0.98 10.41 -1.57
N ASN A 35 -0.15 10.23 -2.27
CA ASN A 35 -1.26 9.41 -1.81
C ASN A 35 -1.59 8.35 -2.85
N TRP A 36 -1.44 7.08 -2.50
CA TRP A 36 -1.71 5.98 -3.42
C TRP A 36 -2.86 5.12 -2.90
N GLU A 37 -3.67 4.63 -3.82
CA GLU A 37 -4.63 3.56 -3.58
C GLU A 37 -3.96 2.23 -3.89
N CYS A 38 -3.87 1.37 -2.86
CA CYS A 38 -3.28 0.06 -2.98
C CYS A 38 -4.29 -1.03 -2.66
N ALA A 39 -4.11 -2.20 -3.25
CA ALA A 39 -4.87 -3.40 -2.91
C ALA A 39 -3.98 -4.65 -2.95
N ILE A 40 -4.17 -5.52 -1.96
CA ILE A 40 -3.41 -6.74 -1.79
C ILE A 40 -4.36 -7.93 -1.97
N PRO A 41 -4.08 -8.84 -2.93
CA PRO A 41 -4.88 -10.04 -3.09
C PRO A 41 -4.58 -11.02 -1.94
N GLY A 42 -5.62 -11.70 -1.47
CA GLY A 42 -5.45 -12.80 -0.53
C GLY A 42 -4.74 -13.99 -1.16
N LYS A 43 -3.87 -14.65 -0.38
CA LYS A 43 -3.20 -15.87 -0.83
C LYS A 43 -4.20 -16.99 -1.03
N LYS A 44 -3.86 -17.94 -1.92
CA LYS A 44 -4.56 -19.22 -2.00
C LYS A 44 -4.50 -19.95 -0.66
N GLY A 45 -5.60 -20.58 -0.29
CA GLY A 45 -5.84 -21.18 1.01
C GLY A 45 -6.66 -20.28 1.96
N PRO A 46 -7.42 -20.89 2.88
CA PRO A 46 -8.13 -20.13 3.90
C PRO A 46 -7.16 -19.40 4.85
N PRO A 47 -7.60 -18.30 5.50
CA PRO A 47 -8.93 -17.70 5.43
C PRO A 47 -9.07 -16.56 4.41
N TRP A 48 -8.00 -16.20 3.71
CA TRP A 48 -7.95 -14.96 2.91
C TRP A 48 -8.15 -15.15 1.41
N GLU A 49 -8.15 -16.40 0.91
CA GLU A 49 -8.32 -16.70 -0.50
C GLU A 49 -9.54 -16.01 -1.13
N GLY A 50 -9.33 -15.42 -2.31
CA GLY A 50 -10.34 -14.66 -3.03
C GLY A 50 -10.58 -13.24 -2.50
N GLY A 51 -10.00 -12.87 -1.36
CA GLY A 51 -10.06 -11.51 -0.82
C GLY A 51 -9.22 -10.51 -1.62
N LEU A 52 -9.62 -9.24 -1.58
CA LEU A 52 -8.84 -8.11 -2.08
C LEU A 52 -8.88 -6.99 -1.03
N PHE A 53 -7.76 -6.81 -0.33
CA PHE A 53 -7.68 -5.93 0.84
C PHE A 53 -7.11 -4.58 0.45
N LYS A 54 -7.94 -3.55 0.56
CA LYS A 54 -7.56 -2.18 0.17
C LYS A 54 -6.86 -1.45 1.30
N LEU A 55 -5.90 -0.62 0.95
CA LEU A 55 -5.22 0.29 1.88
C LEU A 55 -4.73 1.54 1.14
N PRO A 56 -4.98 2.75 1.68
CA PRO A 56 -4.22 3.92 1.26
C PRO A 56 -2.76 3.82 1.71
N LEU A 57 -1.85 4.28 0.86
CA LEU A 57 -0.44 4.45 1.15
C LEU A 57 -0.12 5.95 1.10
N LEU A 58 0.31 6.50 2.22
CA LEU A 58 0.52 7.93 2.44
C LEU A 58 2.00 8.22 2.65
N PHE A 59 2.61 8.89 1.69
CA PHE A 59 3.98 9.38 1.77
C PHE A 59 4.02 10.75 2.44
N LYS A 60 5.11 11.01 3.15
CA LYS A 60 5.43 12.33 3.70
C LYS A 60 6.42 13.06 2.78
N ASP A 61 6.54 14.37 2.98
CA ASP A 61 7.47 15.22 2.22
C ASP A 61 8.95 14.83 2.40
N ASP A 62 9.29 14.18 3.51
CA ASP A 62 10.62 13.67 3.82
C ASP A 62 10.87 12.25 3.31
N TYR A 63 10.03 11.72 2.40
CA TYR A 63 10.34 10.48 1.70
C TYR A 63 11.68 10.62 0.93
N ALA A 64 12.63 9.69 1.02
CA ALA A 64 12.56 8.32 1.56
C ALA A 64 13.09 8.15 2.99
N SER A 65 13.31 9.25 3.74
CA SER A 65 13.80 9.20 5.12
C SER A 65 12.74 8.67 6.09
N SER A 66 11.48 9.09 5.94
CA SER A 66 10.35 8.49 6.66
C SER A 66 9.68 7.38 5.84
N PRO A 67 9.27 6.27 6.48
CA PRO A 67 8.44 5.26 5.81
C PRO A 67 7.04 5.83 5.52
N PRO A 68 6.39 5.35 4.45
CA PRO A 68 4.99 5.68 4.20
C PRO A 68 4.09 5.08 5.27
N LYS A 69 2.97 5.74 5.55
CA LYS A 69 1.92 5.20 6.41
C LYS A 69 0.94 4.40 5.57
N CYS A 70 0.48 3.26 6.08
CA CYS A 70 -0.59 2.51 5.47
C CYS A 70 -1.53 1.92 6.52
N LYS A 71 -2.80 1.77 6.15
CA LYS A 71 -3.84 1.19 7.00
C LYS A 71 -4.86 0.47 6.13
N PHE A 72 -5.30 -0.71 6.55
CA PHE A 72 -6.39 -1.41 5.84
C PHE A 72 -7.72 -0.68 6.00
N GLU A 73 -8.46 -0.59 4.89
CA GLU A 73 -9.79 0.00 4.83
C GLU A 73 -10.77 -0.98 4.14
N PRO A 74 -11.71 -1.59 4.89
CA PRO A 74 -11.89 -1.51 6.35
C PRO A 74 -10.73 -2.15 7.14
N PRO A 75 -10.60 -1.91 8.46
CA PRO A 75 -9.57 -2.54 9.28
C PRO A 75 -9.58 -4.07 9.14
N LEU A 76 -8.40 -4.64 8.84
CA LEU A 76 -8.23 -6.08 8.69
C LEU A 76 -7.88 -6.70 10.05
N PHE A 77 -8.61 -7.74 10.46
CA PHE A 77 -8.31 -8.46 11.69
C PHE A 77 -7.20 -9.49 11.44
N HIS A 78 -5.97 -9.16 11.81
CA HIS A 78 -4.81 -10.03 11.65
C HIS A 78 -3.83 -9.82 12.82
N PRO A 79 -3.13 -10.86 13.33
CA PRO A 79 -2.22 -10.72 14.49
C PRO A 79 -1.15 -9.64 14.32
N ASN A 80 -0.67 -9.45 13.07
CA ASN A 80 0.32 -8.43 12.72
C ASN A 80 -0.30 -7.09 12.26
N VAL A 81 -1.63 -6.95 12.33
CA VAL A 81 -2.36 -5.70 12.12
C VAL A 81 -2.87 -5.26 13.50
N CYS A 82 -2.05 -4.50 14.20
CA CYS A 82 -2.44 -3.98 15.52
C CYS A 82 -3.62 -2.99 15.37
N PRO A 83 -4.70 -3.14 16.14
CA PRO A 83 -5.70 -2.11 16.31
C PRO A 83 -5.16 -1.01 17.23
N SER A 84 -4.00 -0.42 16.92
CA SER A 84 -3.56 0.76 17.67
C SER A 84 -4.28 1.99 17.12
N GLU A 85 -4.68 2.90 18.02
CA GLU A 85 -5.34 4.17 17.70
C GLU A 85 -4.51 5.06 16.74
N GLN A 86 -3.25 4.70 16.50
CA GLN A 86 -2.31 5.39 15.63
C GLN A 86 -2.21 4.81 14.22
N GLY A 87 -2.83 3.65 13.95
CA GLY A 87 -3.01 3.09 12.60
C GLY A 87 -1.73 2.88 11.77
N ASN A 88 -0.55 3.00 12.38
CA ASN A 88 0.73 2.89 11.70
C ASN A 88 1.04 1.40 11.52
N ILE A 89 0.65 0.87 10.38
CA ILE A 89 1.13 -0.42 9.95
C ILE A 89 2.47 -0.18 9.24
N HIS A 90 3.58 -0.65 9.83
CA HIS A 90 4.88 -0.70 9.16
C HIS A 90 4.88 -1.89 8.20
N ILE A 91 3.96 -1.86 7.25
CA ILE A 91 3.98 -2.78 6.12
C ILE A 91 4.67 -2.01 5.01
N CYS A 92 5.94 -2.35 4.81
CA CYS A 92 6.53 -2.10 3.51
C CYS A 92 5.67 -2.90 2.53
N VAL A 93 5.18 -2.28 1.46
CA VAL A 93 4.43 -3.02 0.43
C VAL A 93 5.29 -4.15 -0.16
N CYS A 94 6.63 -4.06 -0.03
CA CYS A 94 7.58 -5.15 -0.31
C CYS A 94 7.69 -6.22 0.79
N THR A 95 7.22 -6.00 2.01
CA THR A 95 7.28 -6.98 3.12
C THR A 95 5.97 -7.73 3.33
N TYR A 96 4.90 -7.52 2.54
CA TYR A 96 3.77 -8.47 2.59
C TYR A 96 4.12 -9.85 2.03
N THR A 97 5.25 -9.99 1.33
CA THR A 97 5.90 -11.29 1.09
C THR A 97 6.61 -11.85 2.33
N CYS A 98 6.90 -11.01 3.34
CA CYS A 98 7.61 -11.37 4.59
C CYS A 98 6.69 -11.44 5.82
N VAL A 99 5.40 -11.10 5.70
CA VAL A 99 4.36 -11.42 6.71
C VAL A 99 3.79 -12.84 6.47
N TYR A 100 4.35 -13.57 5.50
CA TYR A 100 4.35 -15.02 5.42
C TYR A 100 5.46 -15.62 6.29
#